data_AF-A0A7W1ZZT6-F1
#
_entry.id   AF-A0A7W1ZZT6-F1
#
_cell.length_a   1.000
_cell.length_b   1.000
_cell.length_c   1.000
_cell.angle_alpha   90.00
_cell.angle_beta   90.00
_cell.angle_gamma   90.00
#
_symmetry.space_group_name_H-M   'P 1'
#
loop_
_entity.id
_entity.type
_entity.pdbx_description
1 polymer ?
#
loop_
_entity_poly.entity_id
_entity_poly.type
_entity_poly.pdbx_seq_one_letter_code
_entity_poly.pdbx_strand_id
1 'polypeptide(L)'
;MSYETSIEEAEDTAEKGFQCAGFISQFMKNRWENSLKHIEPKNLKQTILIGLWQRAYCWLQTLAKLNKTADFQAIATASRALLEIYVDMVFIHFDKTNEKADKLYWWHQSEKFKAFDMQIEFERKKNLVSDSSIVNFINENKVGIEQNRLRIWGTKNHPGDRWTRKSLENDVKEVDELCLSETEKFLGNSLEHYYATEYRRSIWDIHSGITSKHQTKYFAV
;
A
#
# COMPACT_ATOMS: atom_id res chain seq x y z
N MET A 1 34.74 4.52 22.69
CA MET A 1 34.26 4.37 21.29
C MET A 1 33.14 5.38 21.16
N SER A 2 33.37 6.52 20.50
CA SER A 2 32.34 7.55 20.36
C SER A 2 31.28 7.08 19.38
N TYR A 3 30.04 7.27 19.77
CA TYR A 3 28.88 6.71 19.13
C TYR A 3 28.11 7.86 18.47
N GLU A 4 28.45 8.24 17.25
CA GLU A 4 27.68 9.21 16.45
C GLU A 4 27.47 8.63 15.05
N THR A 5 26.22 8.24 14.77
CA THR A 5 25.72 8.23 13.39
C THR A 5 25.37 9.69 13.15
N SER A 6 26.05 10.35 12.21
CA SER A 6 25.80 11.76 12.01
C SER A 6 24.40 11.94 11.43
N ILE A 7 23.73 13.00 11.87
CA ILE A 7 22.47 13.47 11.28
C ILE A 7 22.57 13.45 9.75
N GLU A 8 23.74 13.80 9.21
CA GLU A 8 24.09 13.82 7.79
C GLU A 8 23.76 12.53 7.00
N GLU A 9 23.95 11.32 7.57
CA GLU A 9 23.65 10.07 6.84
C GLU A 9 22.14 9.84 6.71
N ALA A 10 21.36 10.19 7.73
CA ALA A 10 19.90 10.16 7.66
C ALA A 10 19.37 11.23 6.69
N GLU A 11 20.06 12.37 6.64
CA GLU A 11 19.76 13.45 5.71
C GLU A 11 19.97 13.03 4.25
N ASP A 12 21.11 12.40 3.93
CA ASP A 12 21.42 11.91 2.58
C ASP A 12 20.41 10.84 2.09
N THR A 13 20.05 9.87 2.94
CA THR A 13 19.05 8.86 2.58
C THR A 13 17.67 9.47 2.32
N ALA A 14 17.24 10.40 3.16
CA ALA A 14 15.98 11.10 2.97
C ALA A 14 15.99 11.93 1.68
N GLU A 15 17.09 12.65 1.41
CA GLU A 15 17.27 13.44 0.19
C GLU A 15 17.17 12.57 -1.07
N LYS A 16 17.90 11.45 -1.13
CA LYS A 16 17.82 10.48 -2.23
C LYS A 16 16.40 9.95 -2.41
N GLY A 17 15.72 9.61 -1.31
CA GLY A 17 14.34 9.17 -1.34
C GLY A 17 13.38 10.20 -1.93
N PHE A 18 13.52 11.48 -1.56
CA PHE A 18 12.72 12.57 -2.12
C PHE A 18 13.04 12.84 -3.59
N GLN A 19 14.31 12.79 -3.99
CA GLN A 19 14.72 12.94 -5.40
C GLN A 19 14.12 11.83 -6.27
N CYS A 20 14.23 10.58 -5.83
CA CYS A 20 13.60 9.43 -6.50
C CYS A 20 12.08 9.59 -6.59
N ALA A 21 11.43 9.96 -5.48
CA ALA A 21 9.99 10.21 -5.47
C ALA A 21 9.61 11.33 -6.45
N GLY A 22 10.38 12.41 -6.54
CA GLY A 22 10.19 13.49 -7.49
C GLY A 22 10.25 13.02 -8.94
N PHE A 23 11.28 12.24 -9.30
CA PHE A 23 11.42 11.68 -10.64
C PHE A 23 10.26 10.77 -11.02
N ILE A 24 9.91 9.82 -10.16
CA ILE A 24 8.81 8.87 -10.42
C ILE A 24 7.48 9.65 -10.48
N SER A 25 7.26 10.59 -9.57
CA SER A 25 6.07 11.44 -9.56
C SER A 25 5.87 12.18 -10.89
N GLN A 26 6.94 12.72 -11.48
CA GLN A 26 6.88 13.37 -12.78
C GLN A 26 6.59 12.39 -13.92
N PHE A 27 7.23 11.21 -13.92
CA PHE A 27 6.90 10.15 -14.88
C PHE A 27 5.41 9.78 -14.82
N MET A 28 4.88 9.63 -13.62
CA MET A 28 3.50 9.25 -13.39
C MET A 28 2.52 10.33 -13.78
N LYS A 29 2.83 11.60 -13.47
CA LYS A 29 2.07 12.76 -13.96
C LYS A 29 1.98 12.75 -15.47
N ASN A 30 3.11 12.56 -16.16
CA ASN A 30 3.16 12.51 -17.63
C ASN A 30 2.29 11.35 -18.16
N ARG A 31 2.32 10.17 -17.53
CA ARG A 31 1.47 9.04 -17.93
C ARG A 31 -0.02 9.31 -17.65
N TRP A 32 -0.33 9.95 -16.53
CA TRP A 32 -1.68 10.33 -16.19
C TRP A 32 -2.26 11.28 -17.24
N GLU A 33 -1.58 12.41 -17.49
CA GLU A 33 -2.02 13.46 -18.41
C GLU A 33 -2.15 12.96 -19.86
N ASN A 34 -1.21 12.13 -20.32
CA ASN A 34 -1.17 11.72 -21.73
C ASN A 34 -1.90 10.41 -22.04
N SER A 35 -2.18 9.56 -21.05
CA SER A 35 -2.68 8.20 -21.33
C SER A 35 -3.87 7.79 -20.50
N LEU A 36 -4.00 8.23 -19.24
CA LEU A 36 -4.96 7.61 -18.30
C LEU A 36 -6.10 8.53 -17.87
N LYS A 37 -5.90 9.85 -17.89
CA LYS A 37 -6.89 10.85 -17.44
C LYS A 37 -8.24 10.74 -18.18
N HIS A 38 -8.21 10.25 -19.42
CA HIS A 38 -9.38 10.14 -20.29
C HIS A 38 -9.84 8.69 -20.52
N ILE A 39 -9.25 7.73 -19.81
CA ILE A 39 -9.68 6.33 -19.92
C ILE A 39 -10.91 6.13 -19.05
N GLU A 40 -12.02 5.78 -19.69
CA GLU A 40 -13.18 5.23 -19.01
C GLU A 40 -12.95 3.73 -18.76
N PRO A 41 -12.95 3.25 -17.50
CA PRO A 41 -12.78 1.85 -17.22
C PRO A 41 -13.98 1.04 -17.75
N LYS A 42 -13.70 0.01 -18.55
CA LYS A 42 -14.73 -0.84 -19.18
C LYS A 42 -15.27 -1.93 -18.26
N ASN A 43 -14.57 -2.22 -17.17
CA ASN A 43 -14.92 -3.27 -16.22
C ASN A 43 -14.25 -3.03 -14.86
N LEU A 44 -14.64 -3.82 -13.87
CA LEU A 44 -14.14 -3.73 -12.49
C LEU A 44 -12.61 -3.83 -12.40
N LYS A 45 -11.98 -4.75 -13.16
CA LYS A 45 -10.53 -4.91 -13.20
C LYS A 45 -9.84 -3.61 -13.61
N GLN A 46 -10.32 -2.95 -14.67
CA GLN A 46 -9.78 -1.65 -15.09
C GLN A 46 -10.04 -0.55 -14.08
N THR A 47 -11.23 -0.50 -13.48
CA THR A 47 -11.57 0.46 -12.42
C THR A 47 -10.59 0.36 -11.25
N ILE A 48 -10.32 -0.86 -10.79
CA ILE A 48 -9.40 -1.08 -9.67
C ILE A 48 -7.97 -0.75 -10.04
N LEU A 49 -7.47 -1.17 -11.21
CA LEU A 49 -6.12 -0.85 -11.65
C LEU A 49 -5.90 0.68 -11.78
N ILE A 50 -6.88 1.40 -12.33
CA ILE A 50 -6.83 2.86 -12.41
C ILE A 50 -6.85 3.48 -11.01
N GLY A 51 -7.71 2.98 -10.10
CA GLY A 51 -7.78 3.48 -8.73
C GLY A 51 -6.51 3.24 -7.93
N LEU A 52 -5.93 2.04 -8.01
CA LEU A 52 -4.63 1.71 -7.41
C LEU A 52 -3.53 2.62 -7.98
N TRP A 53 -3.58 2.87 -9.29
CA TRP A 53 -2.62 3.74 -9.91
C TRP A 53 -2.71 5.20 -9.44
N GLN A 54 -3.94 5.73 -9.36
CA GLN A 54 -4.20 7.05 -8.82
C GLN A 54 -3.73 7.16 -7.36
N ARG A 55 -3.91 6.11 -6.55
CA ARG A 55 -3.40 6.09 -5.16
C ARG A 55 -1.88 6.17 -5.11
N ALA A 56 -1.16 5.40 -5.93
CA ALA A 56 0.29 5.52 -6.03
C ALA A 56 0.72 6.92 -6.48
N TYR A 57 -0.03 7.51 -7.42
CA TYR A 57 0.22 8.86 -7.90
C TYR A 57 0.05 9.92 -6.82
N CYS A 58 -1.02 9.85 -6.04
CA CYS A 58 -1.23 10.75 -4.91
C CYS A 58 -0.11 10.61 -3.86
N TRP A 59 0.36 9.39 -3.58
CA TRP A 59 1.51 9.18 -2.69
C TRP A 59 2.77 9.86 -3.20
N LEU A 60 3.13 9.64 -4.47
CA LEU A 60 4.35 10.21 -5.05
C LEU A 60 4.27 11.72 -5.25
N GLN A 61 3.09 12.28 -5.55
CA GLN A 61 2.86 13.73 -5.54
C GLN A 61 2.97 14.33 -4.14
N THR A 62 2.62 13.56 -3.10
CA THR A 62 2.80 13.99 -1.70
C THR A 62 4.28 13.98 -1.34
N LEU A 63 4.98 12.86 -1.59
CA LEU A 63 6.42 12.74 -1.33
C LEU A 63 7.25 13.78 -2.08
N ALA A 64 6.91 14.10 -3.33
CA ALA A 64 7.62 15.10 -4.13
C ALA A 64 7.51 16.54 -3.58
N LYS A 65 6.57 16.81 -2.66
CA LYS A 65 6.44 18.11 -1.98
C LYS A 65 7.24 18.17 -0.68
N LEU A 66 7.70 17.02 -0.19
CA LEU A 66 8.52 16.92 1.01
C LEU A 66 9.98 17.08 0.59
N ASN A 67 10.69 17.94 1.30
CA ASN A 67 12.08 18.27 0.99
C ASN A 67 12.92 18.47 2.26
N LYS A 68 12.38 18.11 3.42
CA LYS A 68 13.09 18.14 4.69
C LYS A 68 13.36 16.73 5.13
N THR A 69 14.56 16.52 5.64
CA THR A 69 15.06 15.23 6.12
C THR A 69 14.25 14.72 7.32
N ALA A 70 13.70 15.64 8.12
CA ALA A 70 12.72 15.35 9.16
C ALA A 70 11.44 14.65 8.66
N ASP A 71 11.13 14.71 7.35
CA ASP A 71 9.95 14.10 6.75
C ASP A 71 10.16 12.61 6.37
N PHE A 72 11.28 11.98 6.77
CA PHE A 72 11.63 10.59 6.43
C PHE A 72 10.54 9.56 6.80
N GLN A 73 9.77 9.81 7.87
CA GLN A 73 8.65 8.93 8.26
C GLN A 73 7.59 8.83 7.16
N ALA A 74 7.39 9.89 6.39
CA ALA A 74 6.46 9.88 5.27
C ALA A 74 6.98 8.99 4.13
N ILE A 75 8.30 8.98 3.85
CA ILE A 75 8.89 8.07 2.86
C ILE A 75 8.61 6.63 3.25
N ALA A 76 8.96 6.22 4.47
CA ALA A 76 8.79 4.82 4.88
C ALA A 76 7.31 4.37 4.90
N THR A 77 6.41 5.26 5.36
CA THR A 77 4.95 5.00 5.33
C THR A 77 4.45 4.85 3.90
N ALA A 78 4.88 5.73 3.00
CA ALA A 78 4.52 5.67 1.59
C ALA A 78 5.11 4.44 0.90
N SER A 79 6.36 4.05 1.21
CA SER A 79 7.01 2.86 0.66
C SER A 79 6.20 1.59 0.95
N ARG A 80 5.64 1.45 2.15
CA ARG A 80 4.71 0.37 2.47
C ARG A 80 3.48 0.39 1.57
N ALA A 81 2.80 1.53 1.49
CA ALA A 81 1.60 1.65 0.69
C ALA A 81 1.87 1.42 -0.81
N LEU A 82 2.98 1.92 -1.34
CA LEU A 82 3.40 1.74 -2.73
C LEU A 82 3.74 0.28 -3.03
N LEU A 83 4.40 -0.43 -2.11
CA LEU A 83 4.68 -1.86 -2.26
C LEU A 83 3.39 -2.68 -2.30
N GLU A 84 2.47 -2.43 -1.38
CA GLU A 84 1.17 -3.12 -1.35
C GLU A 84 0.37 -2.85 -2.64
N ILE A 85 0.36 -1.60 -3.11
CA ILE A 85 -0.27 -1.23 -4.39
C ILE A 85 0.36 -1.97 -5.57
N TYR A 86 1.69 -2.04 -5.63
CA TYR A 86 2.39 -2.74 -6.70
C TYR A 86 2.02 -4.22 -6.73
N VAL A 87 2.08 -4.90 -5.59
CA VAL A 87 1.68 -6.30 -5.44
C VAL A 87 0.24 -6.53 -5.90
N ASP A 88 -0.68 -5.67 -5.45
CA ASP A 88 -2.10 -5.75 -5.84
C ASP A 88 -2.29 -5.54 -7.36
N MET A 89 -1.57 -4.59 -7.95
CA MET A 89 -1.62 -4.34 -9.40
C MET A 89 -1.08 -5.53 -10.19
N VAL A 90 0.03 -6.15 -9.78
CA VAL A 90 0.59 -7.33 -10.45
C VAL A 90 -0.41 -8.48 -10.41
N PHE A 91 -0.95 -8.80 -9.24
CA PHE A 91 -1.95 -9.85 -9.10
C PHE A 91 -3.16 -9.62 -10.01
N ILE A 92 -3.70 -8.41 -10.03
CA ILE A 92 -4.85 -8.09 -10.88
C ILE A 92 -4.47 -8.12 -12.36
N HIS A 93 -3.29 -7.64 -12.72
CA HIS A 93 -2.82 -7.62 -14.11
C HIS A 93 -2.77 -9.03 -14.70
N PHE A 94 -2.11 -9.96 -14.00
CA PHE A 94 -1.93 -11.34 -14.44
C PHE A 94 -3.17 -12.23 -14.25
N ASP A 95 -4.17 -11.78 -13.51
CA ASP A 95 -5.44 -12.50 -13.37
C ASP A 95 -6.28 -12.45 -14.66
N LYS A 96 -6.51 -13.63 -15.25
CA LYS A 96 -7.32 -13.80 -16.47
C LYS A 96 -8.81 -13.98 -16.18
N THR A 97 -9.20 -14.32 -14.95
CA THR A 97 -10.60 -14.64 -14.60
C THR A 97 -11.36 -13.43 -14.06
N ASN A 98 -10.66 -12.33 -13.72
CA ASN A 98 -11.17 -11.17 -12.98
C ASN A 98 -11.58 -11.46 -11.54
N GLU A 99 -11.35 -12.68 -11.03
CA GLU A 99 -11.63 -13.02 -9.65
C GLU A 99 -10.80 -12.19 -8.68
N LYS A 100 -9.51 -11.96 -8.95
CA LYS A 100 -8.63 -11.19 -8.06
C LYS A 100 -9.11 -9.74 -7.91
N ALA A 101 -9.64 -9.15 -8.98
CA ALA A 101 -10.27 -7.83 -8.94
C ALA A 101 -11.54 -7.83 -8.06
N ASP A 102 -12.43 -8.81 -8.24
CA ASP A 102 -13.63 -8.97 -7.42
C ASP A 102 -13.28 -9.15 -5.92
N LYS A 103 -12.26 -9.97 -5.62
CA LYS A 103 -11.77 -10.17 -4.25
C LYS A 103 -11.29 -8.87 -3.62
N LEU A 104 -10.45 -8.09 -4.30
CA LEU A 104 -9.95 -6.84 -3.75
C LEU A 104 -11.08 -5.82 -3.53
N TYR A 105 -12.02 -5.71 -4.46
CA TYR A 105 -13.18 -4.83 -4.31
C TYR A 105 -14.00 -5.17 -3.05
N TRP A 106 -14.42 -6.44 -2.92
CA TRP A 106 -15.22 -6.86 -1.76
C TRP A 106 -14.43 -6.86 -0.46
N TRP A 107 -13.10 -7.02 -0.52
CA TRP A 107 -12.25 -6.86 0.64
C TRP A 107 -12.27 -5.42 1.15
N HIS A 108 -12.19 -4.43 0.26
CA HIS A 108 -12.32 -3.02 0.64
C HIS A 108 -13.70 -2.69 1.21
N GLN A 109 -14.79 -3.20 0.64
CA GLN A 109 -16.12 -3.03 1.22
C GLN A 109 -16.21 -3.67 2.61
N SER A 110 -15.62 -4.85 2.76
CA SER A 110 -15.52 -5.58 4.02
C SER A 110 -14.70 -4.84 5.09
N GLU A 111 -13.58 -4.22 4.72
CA GLU A 111 -12.74 -3.41 5.61
C GLU A 111 -13.48 -2.15 6.06
N LYS A 112 -14.12 -1.44 5.13
CA LYS A 112 -14.97 -0.26 5.42
C LYS A 112 -16.10 -0.61 6.40
N PHE A 113 -16.79 -1.72 6.15
CA PHE A 113 -17.84 -2.21 7.06
C PHE A 113 -17.30 -2.50 8.46
N LYS A 114 -16.16 -3.20 8.57
CA LYS A 114 -15.52 -3.48 9.86
C LYS A 114 -15.17 -2.20 10.62
N ALA A 115 -14.57 -1.22 9.93
CA ALA A 115 -14.21 0.06 10.55
C ALA A 115 -15.43 0.84 11.05
N PHE A 116 -16.51 0.90 10.25
CA PHE A 116 -17.76 1.56 10.61
C PHE A 116 -18.48 0.87 11.76
N ASP A 117 -18.50 -0.47 11.78
CA ASP A 117 -19.10 -1.24 12.86
C ASP A 117 -18.35 -1.00 14.19
N MET A 118 -17.02 -1.01 14.16
CA MET A 118 -16.18 -0.66 15.32
C MET A 118 -16.44 0.77 15.82
N GLN A 119 -16.62 1.73 14.90
CA GLN A 119 -16.95 3.11 15.26
C GLN A 119 -18.32 3.21 15.95
N ILE A 120 -19.37 2.61 15.39
CA ILE A 120 -20.71 2.61 16.01
C ILE A 120 -20.68 1.92 17.36
N GLU A 121 -19.96 0.80 17.49
CA GLU A 121 -19.80 0.14 18.79
C GLU A 121 -19.14 1.04 19.83
N PHE A 122 -18.10 1.79 19.44
CA PHE A 122 -17.44 2.75 20.31
C PHE A 122 -18.40 3.89 20.71
N GLU A 123 -19.07 4.51 19.75
CA GLU A 123 -20.01 5.61 19.99
C GLU A 123 -21.15 5.18 20.90
N ARG A 124 -21.72 4.00 20.67
CA ARG A 124 -22.76 3.39 21.51
C ARG A 124 -22.29 3.19 22.95
N LYS A 125 -21.06 2.68 23.15
CA LYS A 125 -20.47 2.52 24.50
C LYS A 125 -20.23 3.86 25.21
N LYS A 126 -20.12 4.96 24.45
CA LYS A 126 -19.90 6.32 24.96
C LYS A 126 -21.15 7.18 24.96
N ASN A 127 -22.32 6.64 24.60
CA ASN A 127 -23.58 7.38 24.42
C ASN A 127 -23.44 8.58 23.46
N LEU A 128 -22.63 8.42 22.41
CA LEU A 128 -22.47 9.41 21.35
C LEU A 128 -23.45 9.15 20.22
N VAL A 129 -23.85 10.21 19.50
CA VAL A 129 -24.71 10.10 18.32
C VAL A 129 -23.85 9.71 17.12
N SER A 130 -24.17 8.59 16.47
CA SER A 130 -23.50 8.13 15.26
C SER A 130 -23.87 8.96 14.04
N ASP A 131 -22.91 9.14 13.13
CA ASP A 131 -23.13 9.77 11.82
C ASP A 131 -24.16 8.95 11.00
N SER A 132 -25.20 9.62 10.50
CA SER A 132 -26.28 8.96 9.76
C SER A 132 -25.80 8.31 8.47
N SER A 133 -24.75 8.82 7.83
CA SER A 133 -24.16 8.23 6.63
C SER A 133 -23.49 6.87 6.91
N ILE A 134 -22.88 6.72 8.09
CA ILE A 134 -22.26 5.47 8.54
C ILE A 134 -23.35 4.44 8.86
N VAL A 135 -24.37 4.86 9.61
CA VAL A 135 -25.52 4.01 9.96
C VAL A 135 -26.23 3.51 8.70
N ASN A 136 -26.50 4.39 7.73
CA ASN A 136 -27.13 4.04 6.47
C ASN A 136 -26.28 3.04 5.67
N PHE A 137 -24.98 3.28 5.57
CA PHE A 137 -24.08 2.34 4.88
C PHE A 137 -24.15 0.94 5.48
N ILE A 138 -24.09 0.80 6.81
CA ILE A 138 -24.17 -0.50 7.48
C ILE A 138 -25.52 -1.17 7.20
N ASN A 139 -26.62 -0.46 7.38
CA ASN A 139 -27.97 -1.00 7.20
C ASN A 139 -28.21 -1.48 5.77
N GLU A 140 -27.74 -0.72 4.77
CA GLU A 140 -27.92 -1.03 3.36
C GLU A 140 -27.01 -2.16 2.86
N ASN A 141 -25.77 -2.24 3.37
CA ASN A 141 -24.74 -3.08 2.76
C ASN A 141 -24.42 -4.36 3.56
N LYS A 142 -24.83 -4.46 4.83
CA LYS A 142 -24.46 -5.59 5.72
C LYS A 142 -24.69 -6.96 5.09
N VAL A 143 -25.92 -7.22 4.65
CA VAL A 143 -26.31 -8.52 4.09
C VAL A 143 -25.48 -8.86 2.85
N GLY A 144 -25.33 -7.90 1.94
CA GLY A 144 -24.55 -8.10 0.72
C GLY A 144 -23.07 -8.35 1.00
N ILE A 145 -22.46 -7.63 1.94
CA ILE A 145 -21.07 -7.82 2.34
C ILE A 145 -20.88 -9.20 2.99
N GLU A 146 -21.76 -9.61 3.90
CA GLU A 146 -21.66 -10.94 4.54
C GLU A 146 -21.83 -12.09 3.54
N GLN A 147 -22.75 -11.98 2.59
CA GLN A 147 -22.93 -12.95 1.51
C GLN A 147 -21.69 -13.04 0.62
N ASN A 148 -21.11 -11.90 0.22
CA ASN A 148 -19.89 -11.89 -0.58
C ASN A 148 -18.69 -12.43 0.20
N ARG A 149 -18.60 -12.19 1.52
CA ARG A 149 -17.53 -12.78 2.33
C ARG A 149 -17.60 -14.31 2.35
N LEU A 150 -18.81 -14.86 2.51
CA LEU A 150 -19.04 -16.30 2.46
C LEU A 150 -18.69 -16.87 1.08
N ARG A 151 -19.14 -16.20 0.00
CA ARG A 151 -18.85 -16.62 -1.38
C ARG A 151 -17.35 -16.64 -1.69
N ILE A 152 -16.62 -15.61 -1.28
CA ILE A 152 -15.23 -15.39 -1.70
C ILE A 152 -14.23 -16.09 -0.77
N TRP A 153 -14.43 -15.99 0.55
CA TRP A 153 -13.45 -16.46 1.55
C TRP A 153 -13.99 -17.57 2.46
N GLY A 154 -15.26 -17.97 2.32
CA GLY A 154 -15.86 -19.03 3.13
C GLY A 154 -16.13 -18.65 4.58
N THR A 155 -16.22 -17.35 4.90
CA THR A 155 -16.42 -16.85 6.27
C THR A 155 -17.36 -15.63 6.29
N LYS A 156 -18.05 -15.39 7.41
CA LYS A 156 -18.80 -14.15 7.64
C LYS A 156 -17.92 -13.02 8.18
N ASN A 157 -16.77 -13.36 8.74
CA ASN A 157 -15.84 -12.41 9.33
C ASN A 157 -15.01 -11.73 8.24
N HIS A 158 -14.46 -10.55 8.57
CA HIS A 158 -13.47 -9.92 7.71
C HIS A 158 -12.26 -10.88 7.52
N PRO A 159 -11.77 -11.10 6.28
CA PRO A 159 -10.87 -12.22 5.96
C PRO A 159 -9.42 -12.06 6.46
N GLY A 160 -9.07 -10.93 7.07
CA GLY A 160 -7.76 -10.65 7.67
C GLY A 160 -7.06 -9.48 6.97
N ASP A 161 -5.82 -9.21 7.35
CA ASP A 161 -5.08 -7.99 6.97
C ASP A 161 -4.89 -7.80 5.45
N ARG A 162 -4.97 -8.87 4.66
CA ARG A 162 -4.94 -8.79 3.19
C ARG A 162 -6.06 -9.63 2.55
N TRP A 163 -6.50 -9.17 1.39
CA TRP A 163 -7.55 -9.82 0.59
C TRP A 163 -7.17 -11.21 0.05
N THR A 164 -5.87 -11.48 -0.04
CA THR A 164 -5.30 -12.78 -0.40
C THR A 164 -5.35 -13.80 0.74
N ARG A 165 -5.67 -13.36 1.98
CA ARG A 165 -5.55 -14.14 3.23
C ARG A 165 -4.12 -14.62 3.52
N LYS A 166 -3.12 -13.98 2.92
CA LYS A 166 -1.70 -14.23 3.14
C LYS A 166 -1.04 -13.01 3.78
N SER A 167 0.15 -13.20 4.32
CA SER A 167 1.00 -12.07 4.70
C SER A 167 1.52 -11.36 3.44
N LEU A 168 1.88 -10.08 3.57
CA LEU A 168 2.51 -9.33 2.48
C LEU A 168 3.79 -10.02 1.99
N GLU A 169 4.55 -10.67 2.88
CA GLU A 169 5.73 -11.46 2.52
C GLU A 169 5.42 -12.58 1.53
N ASN A 170 4.34 -13.33 1.77
CA ASN A 170 3.94 -14.43 0.90
C ASN A 170 3.36 -13.91 -0.42
N ASP A 171 2.68 -12.76 -0.39
CA ASP A 171 2.20 -12.11 -1.61
C ASP A 171 3.38 -11.64 -2.49
N VAL A 172 4.44 -11.09 -1.88
CA VAL A 172 5.66 -10.67 -2.57
C VAL A 172 6.34 -11.85 -3.27
N LYS A 173 6.45 -13.00 -2.61
CA LYS A 173 7.00 -14.23 -3.21
C LYS A 173 6.20 -14.68 -4.44
N GLU A 174 4.86 -14.69 -4.34
CA GLU A 174 3.99 -15.04 -5.48
C GLU A 174 4.11 -14.01 -6.62
N VAL A 175 4.35 -12.74 -6.32
CA VAL A 175 4.60 -11.71 -7.34
C VAL A 175 5.91 -11.96 -8.09
N ASP A 176 6.98 -12.34 -7.40
CA ASP A 176 8.23 -12.72 -8.07
C ASP A 176 8.01 -13.89 -9.03
N GLU A 177 7.25 -14.92 -8.62
CA GLU A 177 6.92 -16.04 -9.52
C GLU A 177 6.19 -15.59 -10.81
N LEU A 178 5.45 -14.48 -10.77
CA LEU A 178 4.68 -13.96 -11.90
C LEU A 178 5.50 -13.05 -12.83
N CYS A 179 6.45 -12.28 -12.30
CA CYS A 179 7.18 -11.26 -13.08
C CYS A 179 8.63 -11.02 -12.64
N LEU A 180 9.34 -12.06 -12.16
CA LEU A 180 10.73 -11.95 -11.68
C LEU A 180 11.64 -11.24 -12.68
N SER A 181 11.58 -11.60 -13.97
CA SER A 181 12.45 -11.02 -14.99
C SER A 181 12.30 -9.51 -15.11
N GLU A 182 11.07 -9.01 -15.04
CA GLU A 182 10.76 -7.59 -15.07
C GLU A 182 11.21 -6.93 -13.77
N THR A 183 10.94 -7.56 -12.62
CA THR A 183 11.36 -7.06 -11.31
C THR A 183 12.88 -6.91 -11.22
N GLU A 184 13.64 -7.94 -11.56
CA GLU A 184 15.11 -7.93 -11.52
C GLU A 184 15.69 -6.90 -12.48
N LYS A 185 15.07 -6.70 -13.64
CA LYS A 185 15.51 -5.67 -14.59
C LYS A 185 15.44 -4.25 -13.99
N PHE A 186 14.46 -3.97 -13.12
CA PHE A 186 14.28 -2.65 -12.53
C PHE A 186 14.96 -2.49 -11.17
N LEU A 187 14.94 -3.53 -10.33
CA LEU A 187 15.46 -3.49 -8.96
C LEU A 187 16.90 -4.01 -8.84
N GLY A 188 17.41 -4.70 -9.87
CA GLY A 188 18.67 -5.45 -9.80
C GLY A 188 18.61 -6.71 -8.92
N ASN A 189 17.47 -6.99 -8.29
CA ASN A 189 17.21 -8.12 -7.39
C ASN A 189 15.71 -8.49 -7.44
N SER A 190 15.32 -9.57 -6.78
CA SER A 190 13.92 -9.96 -6.60
C SER A 190 13.16 -9.03 -5.65
N LEU A 191 11.83 -9.00 -5.75
CA LEU A 191 10.98 -8.24 -4.83
C LEU A 191 11.04 -8.81 -3.41
N GLU A 192 11.17 -10.14 -3.29
CA GLU A 192 11.40 -10.82 -2.02
C GLU A 192 12.67 -10.32 -1.35
N HIS A 193 13.77 -10.19 -2.09
CA HIS A 193 15.01 -9.65 -1.55
C HIS A 193 14.78 -8.23 -1.02
N TYR A 194 14.21 -7.35 -1.84
CA TYR A 194 13.87 -5.98 -1.43
C TYR A 194 12.98 -5.93 -0.18
N TYR A 195 11.97 -6.80 -0.10
CA TYR A 195 11.07 -6.89 1.05
C TYR A 195 11.82 -7.31 2.32
N ALA A 196 12.67 -8.33 2.21
CA ALA A 196 13.41 -8.90 3.32
C ALA A 196 14.52 -7.98 3.83
N THR A 197 15.08 -7.12 2.98
CA THR A 197 16.19 -6.22 3.31
C THR A 197 15.71 -4.77 3.48
N GLU A 198 15.61 -4.03 2.38
CA GLU A 198 15.44 -2.58 2.34
C GLU A 198 14.11 -2.12 2.93
N TYR A 199 13.02 -2.82 2.61
CA TYR A 199 11.71 -2.52 3.17
C TYR A 199 11.67 -2.73 4.69
N ARG A 200 12.08 -3.93 5.17
CA ARG A 200 12.11 -4.22 6.61
C ARG A 200 13.00 -3.27 7.38
N ARG A 201 14.16 -2.89 6.81
CA ARG A 201 15.05 -1.87 7.39
C ARG A 201 14.32 -0.53 7.53
N SER A 202 13.71 -0.03 6.45
CA SER A 202 12.97 1.24 6.45
C SER A 202 11.85 1.27 7.50
N ILE A 203 11.12 0.17 7.65
CA ILE A 203 10.06 0.02 8.66
C ILE A 203 10.65 0.00 10.09
N TRP A 204 11.77 -0.67 10.28
CA TRP A 204 12.44 -0.68 11.57
C TRP A 204 12.91 0.72 11.99
N ASP A 205 13.46 1.49 11.05
CA ASP A 205 14.01 2.82 11.29
C ASP A 205 12.93 3.82 11.77
N ILE A 206 11.67 3.63 11.37
CA ILE A 206 10.55 4.48 11.82
C ILE A 206 9.85 3.99 13.09
N HIS A 207 9.85 2.67 13.38
CA HIS A 207 9.04 2.09 14.45
C HIS A 207 9.81 1.72 15.71
N SER A 208 11.12 1.50 15.62
CA SER A 208 11.89 0.94 16.74
C SER A 208 11.97 1.84 17.97
N GLY A 209 11.67 3.15 17.85
CA GLY A 209 11.86 4.13 18.93
C GLY A 209 13.31 4.23 19.44
N ILE A 210 14.22 3.45 18.84
CA ILE A 210 15.61 3.23 19.20
C ILE A 210 16.38 3.21 17.88
N THR A 211 16.92 4.35 17.49
CA THR A 211 17.84 4.43 16.34
C THR A 211 19.12 3.67 16.69
N SER A 212 19.38 2.54 16.01
CA SER A 212 20.58 1.74 16.24
C SER A 212 21.65 2.08 15.19
N LYS A 213 22.89 2.34 15.62
CA LYS A 213 24.00 2.87 14.80
C LYS A 213 24.54 1.95 13.70
N HIS A 214 23.85 0.85 13.39
CA HIS A 214 24.25 -0.12 12.37
C HIS A 214 23.49 0.06 11.03
N GLN A 215 22.68 1.11 10.91
CA GLN A 215 21.69 1.25 9.82
C GLN A 215 22.21 1.90 8.52
N THR A 216 23.34 2.61 8.54
CA THR A 216 23.74 3.50 7.41
C THR A 216 24.87 3.00 6.52
N LYS A 217 25.55 1.89 6.84
CA LYS A 217 26.69 1.39 6.03
C LYS A 217 26.35 0.76 4.66
N TYR A 218 25.08 0.69 4.27
CA TYR A 218 24.65 -0.19 3.17
C TYR A 218 23.92 0.50 2.01
N PHE A 219 23.85 1.83 1.97
CA PHE A 219 23.21 2.59 0.87
C PHE A 219 24.20 3.05 -0.23
N ALA A 220 25.34 2.38 -0.35
CA ALA A 220 26.32 2.58 -1.41
C ALA A 220 26.31 1.40 -2.39
N VAL A 221 25.26 1.31 -3.20
CA VAL A 221 25.26 0.55 -4.47
C VAL A 221 24.50 1.37 -5.51
#